data_AF-A0A653MEC2-F1
#
_entry.id   AF-A0A653MEC2-F1
#
_cell.length_a   1.000
_cell.length_b   1.000
_cell.length_c   1.000
_cell.angle_alpha   90.00
_cell.angle_beta   90.00
_cell.angle_gamma   90.00
#
_symmetry.space_group_name_H-M   'P 1'
#
loop_
_entity.id
_entity.type
_entity.pdbx_description
1 polymer ?
#
loop_
_entity_poly.entity_id
_entity_poly.type
_entity_poly.pdbx_seq_one_letter_code
_entity_poly.pdbx_strand_id
1 'polypeptide(L)'
;MTSTAAAPPVSATSGDGPAPHADALVLGRRIRDARSRAGLTLDELAQAIDRAPSQASAIENGHREPSLSMLRVIAAALGTTVDDLLRDEPPSDRAALEIAVERAQRGPVFSALGIAPIRVSKGTADETLRTVLALHDEVARLHRERAATPEEARRANAVLRADMRAADNHFPELEAVAKGLLDAVGYTGGPVSHQTVAEMAQHLGFSLHYVGDLPHSTRSVTDRRNGRIYLPTEPSMSRDSRSPILQAFASHLCGHEEPGNYADFLRQRVETNYLTAAILLPERDAVRVLGEAKQLRRISMEDLRDAFAVSYETAAHRFTNLATRHLGLPVHFMKVHESGTIIKAYENDGVTFPSDVLGAVEGSLVCRNWTARTVFDVEDRFSPWYQYTDMDTGTFWCTSRIEKAKEGEYSVSVGVPFAHVKWFRGRETPHRSTSNCPDERCCRRASPALAERWEGKAWPAARTPTSLLAALPTGSFPGVDSVEVYEFLESHAPRAD
;
A
#
# COMPACT_ATOMS: atom_id res chain seq x y z
N MET A 1 -48.46 -32.60 19.20
CA MET A 1 -47.82 -31.95 20.37
C MET A 1 -46.58 -31.22 19.87
N THR A 2 -46.36 -30.00 20.38
CA THR A 2 -45.18 -29.11 20.25
C THR A 2 -44.82 -28.67 18.82
N SER A 3 -45.26 -27.50 18.33
CA SER A 3 -44.74 -26.13 18.60
C SER A 3 -43.29 -25.94 18.17
N THR A 4 -43.00 -25.07 17.20
CA THR A 4 -42.03 -23.95 17.28
C THR A 4 -42.21 -23.03 16.06
N ALA A 5 -41.99 -21.73 16.29
CA ALA A 5 -42.39 -20.56 15.53
C ALA A 5 -41.75 -20.37 14.13
N ALA A 6 -42.53 -19.72 13.25
CA ALA A 6 -42.10 -19.21 11.95
C ALA A 6 -41.33 -17.88 12.12
N ALA A 7 -40.13 -17.80 11.54
CA ALA A 7 -39.34 -16.58 11.41
C ALA A 7 -39.82 -15.75 10.18
N PRO A 8 -39.76 -14.41 10.24
CA PRO A 8 -40.20 -13.55 9.14
C PRO A 8 -39.14 -13.47 8.03
N PRO A 9 -39.52 -13.11 6.79
CA PRO A 9 -38.61 -13.09 5.65
C PRO A 9 -37.64 -11.90 5.72
N VAL A 10 -36.38 -12.19 5.40
CA VAL A 10 -35.28 -11.23 5.31
C VAL A 10 -35.48 -10.40 4.04
N SER A 11 -35.89 -9.16 4.20
CA SER A 11 -35.95 -8.16 3.12
C SER A 11 -34.54 -7.78 2.70
N ALA A 12 -34.22 -8.01 1.43
CA ALA A 12 -33.03 -7.52 0.76
C ALA A 12 -32.97 -5.99 0.83
N THR A 13 -32.01 -5.45 1.59
CA THR A 13 -31.61 -4.06 1.48
C THR A 13 -30.64 -3.92 0.32
N SER A 14 -31.16 -3.45 -0.80
CA SER A 14 -30.39 -2.89 -1.90
C SER A 14 -29.46 -1.81 -1.37
N GLY A 15 -28.16 -2.01 -1.55
CA GLY A 15 -27.14 -1.00 -1.32
C GLY A 15 -27.32 0.13 -2.33
N ASP A 16 -27.91 1.22 -1.86
CA ASP A 16 -27.86 2.51 -2.53
C ASP A 16 -26.57 3.18 -2.04
N GLY A 17 -25.57 3.30 -2.91
CA GLY A 17 -24.42 4.16 -2.66
C GLY A 17 -24.90 5.61 -2.52
N PRO A 18 -24.22 6.47 -1.75
CA PRO A 18 -24.70 7.82 -1.52
C PRO A 18 -24.68 8.58 -2.85
N ALA A 19 -25.87 8.90 -3.36
CA ALA A 19 -26.07 9.96 -4.35
C ALA A 19 -25.47 11.28 -3.82
N PRO A 20 -25.08 12.23 -4.69
CA PRO A 20 -24.51 13.50 -4.26
C PRO A 20 -25.58 14.33 -3.54
N HIS A 21 -25.74 14.10 -2.25
CA HIS A 21 -26.61 14.85 -1.38
C HIS A 21 -25.90 16.16 -1.00
N ALA A 22 -26.54 17.29 -1.31
CA ALA A 22 -26.09 18.61 -0.88
C ALA A 22 -25.68 18.57 0.59
N ASP A 23 -24.47 19.04 0.91
CA ASP A 23 -23.90 18.91 2.25
C ASP A 23 -24.85 19.52 3.31
N ALA A 24 -25.41 18.67 4.17
CA ALA A 24 -26.34 19.05 5.23
C ALA A 24 -25.81 20.18 6.13
N LEU A 25 -24.48 20.28 6.32
CA LEU A 25 -23.85 21.36 7.07
C LEU A 25 -23.90 22.70 6.31
N VAL A 26 -23.57 22.67 5.01
CA VAL A 26 -23.64 23.86 4.14
C VAL A 26 -25.09 24.35 4.06
N LEU A 27 -26.03 23.44 3.78
CA LEU A 27 -27.46 23.73 3.73
C LEU A 27 -27.96 24.36 5.04
N GLY A 28 -27.62 23.75 6.18
CA GLY A 28 -28.01 24.28 7.50
C GLY A 28 -27.49 25.70 7.75
N ARG A 29 -26.25 26.00 7.34
CA ARG A 29 -25.67 27.34 7.46
C ARG A 29 -26.32 28.36 6.51
N ARG A 30 -26.71 27.97 5.29
CA ARG A 30 -27.47 28.83 4.37
C ARG A 30 -28.86 29.17 4.92
N ILE A 31 -29.55 28.20 5.50
CA ILE A 31 -30.85 28.42 6.17
C ILE A 31 -30.68 29.41 7.33
N ARG A 32 -29.65 29.24 8.15
CA ARG A 32 -29.34 30.13 9.29
C ARG A 32 -29.02 31.56 8.85
N ASP A 33 -28.28 31.70 7.76
CA ASP A 33 -27.93 32.99 7.17
C ASP A 33 -29.16 33.70 6.58
N ALA A 34 -29.95 32.99 5.76
CA ALA A 34 -31.19 33.51 5.20
C ALA A 34 -32.20 33.91 6.29
N ARG A 35 -32.32 33.12 7.36
CA ARG A 35 -33.10 33.47 8.55
C ARG A 35 -32.62 34.76 9.20
N SER A 36 -31.30 34.91 9.35
CA SER A 36 -30.71 36.11 9.97
C SER A 36 -30.92 37.35 9.09
N ARG A 37 -30.84 37.22 7.76
CA ARG A 37 -31.15 38.29 6.80
C ARG A 37 -32.64 38.68 6.80
N ALA A 38 -33.53 37.71 7.00
CA ALA A 38 -34.96 37.94 7.15
C ALA A 38 -35.35 38.53 8.53
N GLY A 39 -34.40 38.68 9.46
CA GLY A 39 -34.66 39.21 10.80
C GLY A 39 -35.42 38.26 11.73
N LEU A 40 -35.55 36.99 11.36
CA LEU A 40 -36.34 36.00 12.10
C LEU A 40 -35.52 35.33 13.21
N THR A 41 -36.13 35.12 14.36
CA THR A 41 -35.63 34.24 15.42
C THR A 41 -35.83 32.77 15.05
N LEU A 42 -35.11 31.86 15.72
CA LEU A 42 -35.23 30.42 15.47
C LEU A 42 -36.66 29.92 15.77
N ASP A 43 -37.30 30.47 16.81
CA ASP A 43 -38.67 30.12 17.19
C ASP A 43 -39.68 30.61 16.15
N GLU A 44 -39.49 31.81 15.60
CA GLU A 44 -40.34 32.35 14.53
C GLU A 44 -40.21 31.55 13.24
N LEU A 45 -38.98 31.13 12.86
CA LEU A 45 -38.80 30.23 11.73
C LEU A 45 -39.48 28.88 11.99
N ALA A 46 -39.32 28.32 13.19
CA ALA A 46 -39.92 27.04 13.56
C ALA A 46 -41.46 27.10 13.49
N GLN A 47 -42.07 28.19 13.96
CA GLN A 47 -43.50 28.45 13.82
C GLN A 47 -43.93 28.61 12.35
N ALA A 48 -43.16 29.35 11.55
CA ALA A 48 -43.46 29.57 10.13
C ALA A 48 -43.45 28.29 9.30
N ILE A 49 -42.68 27.28 9.72
CA ILE A 49 -42.61 25.97 9.05
C ILE A 49 -43.42 24.86 9.76
N ASP A 50 -44.21 25.21 10.78
CA ASP A 50 -45.01 24.29 11.61
C ASP A 50 -44.19 23.15 12.23
N ARG A 51 -43.07 23.51 12.88
CA ARG A 51 -42.15 22.56 13.54
C ARG A 51 -41.70 23.05 14.91
N ALA A 52 -41.20 22.11 15.71
CA ALA A 52 -40.61 22.44 17.00
C ALA A 52 -39.28 23.20 16.81
N PRO A 53 -38.92 24.16 17.69
CA PRO A 53 -37.63 24.87 17.63
C PRO A 53 -36.42 23.94 17.60
N SER A 54 -36.50 22.79 18.29
CA SER A 54 -35.46 21.76 18.28
C SER A 54 -35.23 21.15 16.89
N GLN A 55 -36.28 21.02 16.07
CA GLN A 55 -36.18 20.50 14.71
C GLN A 55 -35.58 21.54 13.76
N ALA A 56 -35.98 22.81 13.88
CA ALA A 56 -35.34 23.91 13.14
C ALA A 56 -33.85 24.01 13.49
N SER A 57 -33.49 23.87 14.77
CA SER A 57 -32.10 23.83 15.23
C SER A 57 -31.32 22.64 14.67
N ALA A 58 -31.92 21.46 14.60
CA ALA A 58 -31.28 20.27 14.05
C ALA A 58 -30.98 20.43 12.55
N ILE A 59 -31.88 21.11 11.82
CA ILE A 59 -31.68 21.44 10.41
C ILE A 59 -30.57 22.49 10.24
N GLU A 60 -30.57 23.60 10.99
CA GLU A 60 -29.54 24.65 10.88
C GLU A 60 -28.12 24.20 11.24
N ASN A 61 -27.99 23.13 12.01
CA ASN A 61 -26.71 22.56 12.43
C ASN A 61 -26.31 21.29 11.67
N GLY A 62 -27.04 20.93 10.60
CA GLY A 62 -26.73 19.76 9.78
C GLY A 62 -26.77 18.44 10.55
N HIS A 63 -27.59 18.35 11.60
CA HIS A 63 -27.89 17.09 12.31
C HIS A 63 -29.09 16.37 11.70
N ARG A 64 -29.89 17.06 10.87
CA ARG A 64 -31.05 16.49 10.21
C ARG A 64 -31.25 17.13 8.84
N GLU A 65 -31.33 16.30 7.81
CA GLU A 65 -31.68 16.75 6.47
C GLU A 65 -33.20 16.95 6.34
N PRO A 66 -33.65 18.12 5.84
CA PRO A 66 -35.06 18.36 5.53
C PRO A 66 -35.46 17.64 4.23
N SER A 67 -36.70 17.15 4.17
CA SER A 67 -37.27 16.66 2.91
C SER A 67 -37.39 17.79 1.87
N LEU A 68 -37.46 17.46 0.58
CA LEU A 68 -37.64 18.45 -0.48
C LEU A 68 -38.92 19.29 -0.29
N SER A 69 -39.99 18.69 0.25
CA SER A 69 -41.22 19.39 0.62
C SER A 69 -40.98 20.40 1.75
N MET A 70 -40.21 20.04 2.78
CA MET A 70 -39.84 20.92 3.89
C MET A 70 -38.93 22.06 3.44
N LEU A 71 -37.96 21.76 2.55
CA LEU A 71 -37.07 22.76 1.94
C LEU A 71 -37.83 23.85 1.20
N ARG A 72 -38.90 23.49 0.47
CA ARG A 72 -39.79 24.47 -0.18
C ARG A 72 -40.52 25.37 0.82
N VAL A 73 -40.98 24.79 1.94
CA VAL A 73 -41.64 25.55 3.01
C VAL A 73 -40.64 26.50 3.70
N ILE A 74 -39.42 26.03 3.97
CA ILE A 74 -38.33 26.85 4.53
C ILE A 74 -37.97 27.99 3.57
N ALA A 75 -37.80 27.70 2.27
CA ALA A 75 -37.49 28.72 1.26
C ALA A 75 -38.57 29.81 1.19
N ALA A 76 -39.84 29.41 1.19
CA ALA A 76 -40.97 30.34 1.20
C ALA A 76 -41.01 31.21 2.47
N ALA A 77 -40.81 30.60 3.65
CA ALA A 77 -40.78 31.32 4.92
C ALA A 77 -39.61 32.32 5.04
N LEU A 78 -38.49 32.01 4.39
CA LEU A 78 -37.28 32.84 4.40
C LEU A 78 -37.20 33.84 3.24
N GLY A 79 -38.17 33.83 2.32
CA GLY A 79 -38.15 34.69 1.13
C GLY A 79 -37.00 34.38 0.16
N THR A 80 -36.54 33.13 0.10
CA THR A 80 -35.49 32.67 -0.83
C THR A 80 -36.00 31.52 -1.73
N THR A 81 -35.14 30.97 -2.58
CA THR A 81 -35.43 29.83 -3.46
C THR A 81 -34.76 28.56 -2.96
N VAL A 82 -35.30 27.41 -3.35
CA VAL A 82 -34.68 26.11 -3.03
C VAL A 82 -33.29 26.01 -3.68
N ASP A 83 -33.13 26.50 -4.91
CA ASP A 83 -31.84 26.53 -5.60
C ASP A 83 -30.80 27.38 -4.86
N ASP A 84 -31.22 28.51 -4.28
CA ASP A 84 -30.35 29.33 -3.43
C ASP A 84 -30.08 28.69 -2.06
N LEU A 85 -30.85 27.71 -1.59
CA LEU A 85 -30.51 26.96 -0.37
C LEU A 85 -29.59 25.76 -0.65
N LEU A 86 -29.57 25.25 -1.87
CA LEU A 86 -28.85 24.03 -2.27
C LEU A 86 -27.48 24.28 -2.90
N ARG A 87 -27.02 25.53 -3.09
CA ARG A 87 -25.65 25.70 -3.63
C ARG A 87 -24.59 25.26 -2.61
N ASP A 88 -23.55 24.63 -3.13
CA ASP A 88 -22.45 24.05 -2.36
C ASP A 88 -21.52 25.09 -1.69
N GLU A 89 -21.62 26.36 -2.09
CA GLU A 89 -20.81 27.44 -1.53
C GLU A 89 -21.32 27.88 -0.15
N PRO A 90 -20.42 28.05 0.85
CA PRO A 90 -20.78 28.66 2.12
C PRO A 90 -21.29 30.10 1.95
N PRO A 91 -22.27 30.55 2.73
CA PRO A 91 -22.87 31.89 2.59
C PRO A 91 -21.93 33.04 3.04
N SER A 92 -20.85 32.73 3.77
CA SER A 92 -19.83 33.70 4.20
C SER A 92 -18.54 32.99 4.60
N ASP A 93 -17.42 33.73 4.66
CA ASP A 93 -16.13 33.22 5.18
C ASP A 93 -16.25 32.67 6.60
N ARG A 94 -17.07 33.33 7.42
CA ARG A 94 -17.39 32.87 8.77
C ARG A 94 -18.09 31.51 8.72
N ALA A 95 -19.12 31.37 7.89
CA ALA A 95 -19.82 30.10 7.75
C ALA A 95 -18.90 28.99 7.25
N ALA A 96 -17.96 29.29 6.35
CA ALA A 96 -16.94 28.34 5.89
C ALA A 96 -16.09 27.83 7.06
N LEU A 97 -15.63 28.71 7.95
CA LEU A 97 -14.88 28.32 9.16
C LEU A 97 -15.72 27.46 10.11
N GLU A 98 -16.98 27.80 10.33
CA GLU A 98 -17.87 27.01 11.19
C GLU A 98 -18.12 25.61 10.63
N ILE A 99 -18.30 25.49 9.32
CA ILE A 99 -18.46 24.19 8.63
C ILE A 99 -17.19 23.36 8.75
N ALA A 100 -16.03 23.97 8.49
CA ALA A 100 -14.75 23.29 8.57
C ALA A 100 -14.49 22.75 9.99
N VAL A 101 -14.74 23.55 11.03
CA VAL A 101 -14.59 23.10 12.42
C VAL A 101 -15.57 21.96 12.73
N GLU A 102 -16.84 22.10 12.34
CA GLU A 102 -17.84 21.07 12.61
C GLU A 102 -17.50 19.74 11.91
N ARG A 103 -16.97 19.78 10.69
CA ARG A 103 -16.44 18.59 9.99
C ARG A 103 -15.23 18.00 10.72
N ALA A 104 -14.28 18.82 11.14
CA ALA A 104 -13.11 18.36 11.88
C ALA A 104 -13.49 17.67 13.21
N GLN A 105 -14.47 18.21 13.93
CA GLN A 105 -14.99 17.64 15.17
C GLN A 105 -15.74 16.31 14.99
N ARG A 106 -16.42 16.14 13.85
CA ARG A 106 -17.06 14.88 13.45
C ARG A 106 -16.07 13.89 12.83
N GLY A 107 -14.83 14.33 12.60
CA GLY A 107 -13.79 13.56 11.96
C GLY A 107 -13.14 12.50 12.88
N PRO A 108 -12.37 11.58 12.29
CA PRO A 108 -11.76 10.46 13.00
C PRO A 108 -10.73 10.90 14.06
N VAL A 109 -10.06 12.05 13.86
CA VAL A 109 -9.03 12.56 14.79
C VAL A 109 -9.63 12.92 16.16
N PHE A 110 -10.73 13.67 16.17
CA PHE A 110 -11.44 14.03 17.41
C PHE A 110 -12.00 12.80 18.12
N SER A 111 -12.61 11.88 17.35
CA SER A 111 -13.14 10.62 17.89
C SER A 111 -12.05 9.72 18.49
N ALA A 112 -10.89 9.62 17.85
CA ALA A 112 -9.78 8.78 18.30
C ALA A 112 -9.13 9.32 19.58
N LEU A 113 -9.03 10.64 19.71
CA LEU A 113 -8.44 11.30 20.88
C LEU A 113 -9.43 11.47 22.05
N GLY A 114 -10.71 11.14 21.84
CA GLY A 114 -11.75 11.30 22.86
C GLY A 114 -12.01 12.78 23.24
N ILE A 115 -11.74 13.71 22.32
CA ILE A 115 -11.90 15.14 22.57
C ILE A 115 -13.39 15.48 22.47
N ALA A 116 -13.93 16.09 23.53
CA ALA A 116 -15.32 16.55 23.53
C ALA A 116 -15.51 17.70 22.51
N PRO A 117 -16.54 17.66 21.65
CA PRO A 117 -16.79 18.71 20.67
C PRO A 117 -17.15 20.02 21.37
N ILE A 118 -16.57 21.11 20.88
CA ILE A 118 -16.92 22.48 21.27
C ILE A 118 -18.18 22.94 20.53
N ARG A 119 -19.05 23.63 21.26
CA ARG A 119 -20.23 24.27 20.67
C ARG A 119 -19.80 25.57 20.00
N VAL A 120 -19.81 25.60 18.67
CA VAL A 120 -19.55 26.82 17.90
C VAL A 120 -20.76 27.76 18.00
N SER A 121 -20.55 28.94 18.58
CA SER A 121 -21.58 29.95 18.79
C SER A 121 -21.22 31.27 18.12
N LYS A 122 -22.16 32.22 18.04
CA LYS A 122 -21.89 33.58 17.56
C LYS A 122 -20.80 34.30 18.38
N GLY A 123 -20.58 33.91 19.64
CA GLY A 123 -19.56 34.48 20.51
C GLY A 123 -18.15 33.90 20.32
N THR A 124 -18.00 32.83 19.54
CA THR A 124 -16.68 32.24 19.25
C THR A 124 -15.98 33.10 18.21
N ALA A 125 -14.81 33.68 18.50
CA ALA A 125 -14.10 34.52 17.54
C ALA A 125 -13.57 33.72 16.32
N ASP A 126 -13.46 34.37 15.16
CA ASP A 126 -12.89 33.74 13.95
C ASP A 126 -11.48 33.22 14.17
N GLU A 127 -10.69 33.98 14.92
CA GLU A 127 -9.32 33.61 15.31
C GLU A 127 -9.30 32.28 16.09
N THR A 128 -10.26 32.06 16.99
CA THR A 128 -10.39 30.80 17.71
C THR A 128 -10.72 29.64 16.76
N LEU A 129 -11.63 29.83 15.80
CA LEU A 129 -11.97 28.79 14.82
C LEU A 129 -10.75 28.44 13.95
N ARG A 130 -10.01 29.44 13.48
CA ARG A 130 -8.77 29.23 12.70
C ARG A 130 -7.72 28.49 13.51
N THR A 131 -7.53 28.84 14.79
CA THR A 131 -6.57 28.15 15.68
C THR A 131 -6.98 26.70 15.93
N VAL A 132 -8.26 26.42 16.14
CA VAL A 132 -8.75 25.04 16.32
C VAL A 132 -8.53 24.21 15.05
N LEU A 133 -8.79 24.77 13.87
CA LEU A 133 -8.51 24.12 12.59
C LEU A 133 -7.02 23.87 12.40
N ALA A 134 -6.18 24.88 12.61
CA ALA A 134 -4.73 24.73 12.50
C ALA A 134 -4.19 23.66 13.45
N LEU A 135 -4.70 23.61 14.69
CA LEU A 135 -4.33 22.57 15.65
C LEU A 135 -4.83 21.18 15.22
N HIS A 136 -6.07 21.08 14.72
CA HIS A 136 -6.60 19.84 14.18
C HIS A 136 -5.72 19.33 13.03
N ASP A 137 -5.39 20.20 12.07
CA ASP A 137 -4.62 19.85 10.89
C ASP A 137 -3.21 19.42 11.26
N GLU A 138 -2.59 20.10 12.25
CA GLU A 138 -1.29 19.73 12.79
C GLU A 138 -1.33 18.41 13.56
N VAL A 139 -2.36 18.16 14.36
CA VAL A 139 -2.55 16.88 15.05
C VAL A 139 -2.81 15.76 14.06
N ALA A 140 -3.61 16.01 13.01
CA ALA A 140 -3.84 15.06 11.93
C ALA A 140 -2.54 14.74 11.18
N ARG A 141 -1.71 15.77 10.94
CA ARG A 141 -0.35 15.63 10.37
C ARG A 141 0.54 14.77 11.27
N LEU A 142 0.65 15.09 12.55
CA LEU A 142 1.42 14.33 13.54
C LEU A 142 0.91 12.89 13.71
N HIS A 143 -0.40 12.66 13.62
CA HIS A 143 -0.97 11.30 13.64
C HIS A 143 -0.59 10.51 12.40
N ARG A 144 -0.64 11.11 11.21
CA ARG A 144 -0.14 10.48 9.97
C ARG A 144 1.35 10.14 10.07
N GLU A 145 2.14 11.03 10.67
CA GLU A 145 3.56 10.79 10.91
C GLU A 145 3.81 9.68 11.93
N ARG A 146 3.03 9.62 13.01
CA ARG A 146 3.12 8.55 14.02
C ARG A 146 2.57 7.21 13.54
N ALA A 147 1.66 7.19 12.57
CA ALA A 147 1.14 5.94 11.98
C ALA A 147 2.24 5.11 11.29
N ALA A 148 3.44 5.68 11.11
CA ALA A 148 4.65 4.98 10.73
C ALA A 148 5.38 4.33 11.93
N THR A 149 4.70 4.00 13.04
CA THR A 149 5.36 3.25 14.12
C THR A 149 5.78 1.86 13.64
N PRO A 150 6.92 1.31 14.11
CA PRO A 150 7.35 -0.03 13.76
C PRO A 150 6.32 -1.13 14.08
N GLU A 151 5.45 -0.92 15.07
CA GLU A 151 4.46 -1.90 15.51
C GLU A 151 3.20 -1.92 14.64
N GLU A 152 2.67 -0.74 14.25
CA GLU A 152 1.60 -0.66 13.24
C GLU A 152 2.08 -1.20 11.89
N ALA A 153 3.33 -0.92 11.52
CA ALA A 153 3.94 -1.47 10.33
C ALA A 153 4.02 -3.00 10.33
N ARG A 154 4.39 -3.61 11.47
CA ARG A 154 4.40 -5.07 11.63
C ARG A 154 3.00 -5.65 11.53
N ARG A 155 2.01 -5.05 12.19
CA ARG A 155 0.61 -5.52 12.14
C ARG A 155 0.04 -5.45 10.73
N ALA A 156 0.26 -4.35 10.02
CA ALA A 156 -0.23 -4.18 8.66
C ALA A 156 0.45 -5.18 7.69
N ASN A 157 1.76 -5.42 7.81
CA ASN A 157 2.45 -6.46 7.02
C ASN A 157 1.93 -7.87 7.33
N ALA A 158 1.60 -8.18 8.59
CA ALA A 158 1.05 -9.49 8.95
C ALA A 158 -0.33 -9.74 8.33
N VAL A 159 -1.22 -8.74 8.35
CA VAL A 159 -2.53 -8.80 7.68
C VAL A 159 -2.37 -8.97 6.17
N LEU A 160 -1.52 -8.13 5.55
CA LEU A 160 -1.25 -8.19 4.12
C LEU A 160 -0.73 -9.56 3.67
N ARG A 161 0.19 -10.17 4.43
CA ARG A 161 0.67 -11.54 4.15
C ARG A 161 -0.44 -12.56 4.26
N ALA A 162 -1.35 -12.43 5.23
CA ALA A 162 -2.48 -13.33 5.37
C ALA A 162 -3.43 -13.23 4.16
N ASP A 163 -3.73 -12.01 3.70
CA ASP A 163 -4.56 -11.76 2.52
C ASP A 163 -3.88 -12.30 1.25
N MET A 164 -2.58 -12.05 1.08
CA MET A 164 -1.78 -12.61 -0.02
C MET A 164 -1.78 -14.14 0.01
N ARG A 165 -1.70 -14.77 1.18
CA ARG A 165 -1.78 -16.24 1.29
C ARG A 165 -3.16 -16.76 0.92
N ALA A 166 -4.22 -16.10 1.38
CA ALA A 166 -5.60 -16.48 1.09
C ALA A 166 -5.93 -16.38 -0.41
N ALA A 167 -5.31 -15.44 -1.11
CA ALA A 167 -5.45 -15.25 -2.56
C ALA A 167 -4.44 -16.06 -3.40
N ASP A 168 -3.64 -16.95 -2.79
CA ASP A 168 -2.52 -17.63 -3.46
C ASP A 168 -1.56 -16.67 -4.19
N ASN A 169 -1.47 -15.45 -3.66
CA ASN A 169 -0.69 -14.33 -4.17
C ASN A 169 -0.97 -14.02 -5.65
N HIS A 170 -2.21 -14.23 -6.07
CA HIS A 170 -2.70 -13.98 -7.42
C HIS A 170 -3.89 -13.01 -7.38
N PHE A 171 -3.79 -11.90 -8.13
CA PHE A 171 -4.77 -10.81 -8.14
C PHE A 171 -5.35 -10.61 -9.55
N PRO A 172 -6.47 -11.30 -9.89
CA PRO A 172 -7.03 -11.30 -11.24
C PRO A 172 -7.38 -9.91 -11.80
N GLU A 173 -7.80 -9.00 -10.93
CA GLU A 173 -8.11 -7.62 -11.27
C GLU A 173 -6.87 -6.87 -11.78
N LEU A 174 -5.70 -7.08 -11.16
CA LEU A 174 -4.44 -6.48 -11.61
C LEU A 174 -3.93 -7.14 -12.89
N GLU A 175 -4.15 -8.45 -13.07
CA GLU A 175 -3.85 -9.13 -14.34
C GLU A 175 -4.68 -8.57 -15.49
N ALA A 176 -5.97 -8.30 -15.25
CA ALA A 176 -6.85 -7.71 -16.25
C ALA A 176 -6.39 -6.30 -16.64
N VAL A 177 -5.95 -5.49 -15.68
CA VAL A 177 -5.36 -4.15 -15.94
C VAL A 177 -4.07 -4.27 -16.74
N ALA A 178 -3.15 -5.16 -16.36
CA ALA A 178 -1.90 -5.39 -17.08
C ALA A 178 -2.17 -5.81 -18.54
N LYS A 179 -3.08 -6.78 -18.73
CA LYS A 179 -3.50 -7.26 -20.04
C LYS A 179 -4.14 -6.13 -20.88
N GLY A 180 -5.02 -5.33 -20.29
CA GLY A 180 -5.68 -4.23 -20.97
C GLY A 180 -4.68 -3.21 -21.53
N LEU A 181 -3.66 -2.85 -20.73
CA LEU A 181 -2.62 -1.93 -21.17
C LEU A 181 -1.74 -2.54 -22.29
N LEU A 182 -1.36 -3.81 -22.16
CA LEU A 182 -0.56 -4.52 -23.17
C LEU A 182 -1.31 -4.65 -24.51
N ASP A 183 -2.60 -4.98 -24.45
CA ASP A 183 -3.45 -5.09 -25.64
C ASP A 183 -3.62 -3.72 -26.33
N ALA A 184 -3.73 -2.64 -25.56
CA ALA A 184 -3.89 -1.28 -26.08
C ALA A 184 -2.69 -0.78 -26.90
N VAL A 185 -1.47 -1.23 -26.54
CA VAL A 185 -0.25 -0.90 -27.30
C VAL A 185 0.12 -1.95 -28.34
N GLY A 186 -0.74 -2.95 -28.57
CA GLY A 186 -0.52 -3.98 -29.59
C GLY A 186 0.64 -4.92 -29.27
N TYR A 187 0.92 -5.18 -27.99
CA TYR A 187 1.96 -6.13 -27.59
C TYR A 187 1.64 -7.56 -28.09
N THR A 188 2.56 -8.14 -28.86
CA THR A 188 2.35 -9.44 -29.52
C THR A 188 3.09 -10.61 -28.86
N GLY A 189 4.00 -10.35 -27.92
CA GLY A 189 4.76 -11.38 -27.19
C GLY A 189 6.24 -11.01 -26.98
N GLY A 190 6.94 -11.84 -26.19
CA GLY A 190 8.37 -11.66 -25.89
C GLY A 190 8.68 -10.65 -24.78
N PRO A 191 9.96 -10.32 -24.52
CA PRO A 191 10.31 -9.30 -23.53
C PRO A 191 9.68 -7.94 -23.86
N VAL A 192 9.05 -7.29 -22.87
CA VAL A 192 8.49 -5.94 -23.05
C VAL A 192 9.63 -4.93 -23.24
N SER A 193 9.74 -4.34 -24.43
CA SER A 193 10.83 -3.41 -24.74
C SER A 193 10.64 -2.03 -24.11
N HIS A 194 11.71 -1.23 -24.01
CA HIS A 194 11.60 0.19 -23.66
C HIS A 194 10.68 0.98 -24.59
N GLN A 195 10.67 0.63 -25.88
CA GLN A 195 9.79 1.24 -26.87
C GLN A 195 8.32 0.96 -26.53
N THR A 196 7.99 -0.28 -26.18
CA THR A 196 6.64 -0.67 -25.74
C THR A 196 6.22 0.08 -24.48
N VAL A 197 7.14 0.28 -23.52
CA VAL A 197 6.87 1.08 -22.31
C VAL A 197 6.63 2.57 -22.66
N ALA A 198 7.36 3.12 -23.64
CA ALA A 198 7.13 4.48 -24.12
C ALA A 198 5.78 4.63 -24.83
N GLU A 199 5.36 3.64 -25.62
CA GLU A 199 4.03 3.58 -26.24
C GLU A 199 2.92 3.50 -25.19
N MET A 200 3.14 2.75 -24.10
CA MET A 200 2.22 2.74 -22.95
C MET A 200 2.10 4.12 -22.30
N ALA A 201 3.23 4.83 -22.11
CA ALA A 201 3.21 6.19 -21.58
C ALA A 201 2.35 7.11 -22.45
N GLN A 202 2.56 7.07 -23.77
CA GLN A 202 1.80 7.87 -24.74
C GLN A 202 0.31 7.53 -24.72
N HIS A 203 -0.04 6.24 -24.66
CA HIS A 203 -1.42 5.78 -24.55
C HIS A 203 -2.12 6.31 -23.29
N LEU A 204 -1.38 6.39 -22.18
CA LEU A 204 -1.87 6.95 -20.90
C LEU A 204 -1.83 8.49 -20.85
N GLY A 205 -1.42 9.16 -21.94
CA GLY A 205 -1.33 10.62 -21.99
C GLY A 205 -0.11 11.21 -21.28
N PHE A 206 0.92 10.39 -21.03
CA PHE A 206 2.17 10.82 -20.40
C PHE A 206 3.32 10.93 -21.41
N SER A 207 4.16 11.94 -21.20
CA SER A 207 5.48 12.07 -21.81
C SER A 207 6.58 11.75 -20.80
N LEU A 208 7.63 11.06 -21.24
CA LEU A 208 8.75 10.64 -20.39
C LEU A 208 9.89 11.66 -20.47
N HIS A 209 10.37 12.15 -19.33
CA HIS A 209 11.43 13.16 -19.24
C HIS A 209 12.55 12.66 -18.33
N TYR A 210 13.77 12.58 -18.85
CA TYR A 210 14.96 12.23 -18.06
C TYR A 210 15.62 13.50 -17.52
N VAL A 211 15.78 13.58 -16.20
CA VAL A 211 16.30 14.75 -15.48
C VAL A 211 17.43 14.36 -14.53
N GLY A 212 18.36 15.29 -14.31
CA GLY A 212 19.54 15.09 -13.44
C GLY A 212 19.34 15.49 -11.99
N ASP A 213 18.26 16.21 -11.69
CA ASP A 213 17.97 16.90 -10.43
C ASP A 213 16.67 16.38 -9.77
N LEU A 214 16.34 15.12 -10.00
CA LEU A 214 15.22 14.45 -9.34
C LEU A 214 15.43 14.47 -7.81
N PRO A 215 14.40 14.78 -6.98
CA PRO A 215 14.50 14.79 -5.52
C PRO A 215 15.13 13.50 -5.00
N HIS A 216 16.13 13.62 -4.11
CA HIS A 216 16.95 12.48 -3.68
C HIS A 216 16.16 11.37 -2.98
N SER A 217 15.01 11.74 -2.42
CA SER A 217 14.07 10.86 -1.74
C SER A 217 13.12 10.10 -2.69
N THR A 218 13.07 10.47 -3.97
CA THR A 218 12.12 9.90 -4.94
C THR A 218 12.80 9.04 -6.01
N ARG A 219 12.02 8.14 -6.63
CA ARG A 219 12.50 7.28 -7.74
C ARG A 219 12.02 7.76 -9.11
N SER A 220 10.90 8.46 -9.11
CA SER A 220 10.23 9.06 -10.25
C SER A 220 9.20 10.04 -9.72
N VAL A 221 8.93 11.11 -10.46
CA VAL A 221 7.88 12.08 -10.12
C VAL A 221 6.86 12.11 -11.27
N THR A 222 5.57 11.98 -10.93
CA THR A 222 4.48 12.01 -11.93
C THR A 222 3.69 13.30 -11.79
N ASP A 223 3.75 14.13 -12.83
CA ASP A 223 2.94 15.32 -12.99
C ASP A 223 1.67 14.98 -13.76
N ARG A 224 0.57 14.81 -13.02
CA ARG A 224 -0.77 14.53 -13.56
C ARG A 224 -1.39 15.75 -14.26
N ARG A 225 -0.95 16.97 -13.93
CA ARG A 225 -1.51 18.20 -14.49
C ARG A 225 -1.02 18.44 -15.91
N ASN A 226 0.27 18.19 -16.16
CA ASN A 226 0.89 18.40 -17.48
C ASN A 226 1.15 17.10 -18.26
N GLY A 227 0.78 15.93 -17.72
CA GLY A 227 0.98 14.64 -18.38
C GLY A 227 2.47 14.31 -18.55
N ARG A 228 3.27 14.45 -17.49
CA ARG A 228 4.73 14.21 -17.52
C ARG A 228 5.18 13.25 -16.44
N ILE A 229 6.10 12.36 -16.78
CA ILE A 229 6.80 11.49 -15.83
C ILE A 229 8.28 11.82 -15.89
N TYR A 230 8.83 12.25 -14.76
CA TYR A 230 10.23 12.59 -14.59
C TYR A 230 10.99 11.39 -14.02
N LEU A 231 12.12 11.07 -14.66
CA LEU A 231 12.95 9.90 -14.38
C LEU A 231 14.42 10.33 -14.23
N PRO A 232 15.22 9.66 -13.38
CA PRO A 232 16.63 9.99 -13.24
C PRO A 232 17.41 9.62 -14.51
N THR A 233 18.33 10.49 -14.92
CA THR A 233 19.24 10.25 -16.06
C THR A 233 20.24 9.12 -15.78
N GLU A 234 20.60 8.88 -14.52
CA GLU A 234 21.50 7.79 -14.14
C GLU A 234 20.72 6.52 -13.81
N PRO A 235 20.79 5.46 -14.66
CA PRO A 235 20.20 4.18 -14.30
C PRO A 235 20.94 3.60 -13.09
N SER A 236 20.18 3.19 -12.07
CA SER A 236 20.75 2.42 -10.97
C SER A 236 21.36 1.14 -11.54
N MET A 237 22.67 0.94 -11.35
CA MET A 237 23.45 -0.19 -11.91
C MET A 237 22.90 -1.59 -11.64
N SER A 238 21.92 -1.74 -10.74
CA SER A 238 21.36 -3.02 -10.30
C SER A 238 19.88 -3.20 -10.69
N ARG A 239 19.25 -2.24 -11.37
CA ARG A 239 17.79 -2.26 -11.59
C ARG A 239 17.40 -2.03 -13.04
N ASP A 240 16.36 -2.76 -13.44
CA ASP A 240 15.67 -2.59 -14.71
C ASP A 240 15.12 -1.16 -14.82
N SER A 241 15.54 -0.43 -15.84
CA SER A 241 15.12 0.96 -16.08
C SER A 241 13.66 1.10 -16.50
N ARG A 242 12.99 0.01 -16.89
CA ARG A 242 11.54 -0.01 -17.17
C ARG A 242 10.71 0.05 -15.88
N SER A 243 11.20 -0.55 -14.80
CA SER A 243 10.42 -0.71 -13.56
C SER A 243 9.95 0.60 -12.93
N PRO A 244 10.78 1.67 -12.78
CA PRO A 244 10.30 2.94 -12.24
C PRO A 244 9.17 3.57 -13.07
N ILE A 245 9.23 3.43 -14.40
CA ILE A 245 8.22 3.96 -15.33
C ILE A 245 6.90 3.22 -15.14
N LEU A 246 6.94 1.90 -15.10
CA LEU A 246 5.77 1.05 -14.90
C LEU A 246 5.17 1.23 -13.49
N GLN A 247 5.99 1.48 -12.48
CA GLN A 247 5.53 1.82 -11.13
C GLN A 247 4.75 3.14 -11.12
N ALA A 248 5.18 4.14 -11.89
CA ALA A 248 4.45 5.39 -12.05
C ALA A 248 3.08 5.17 -12.74
N PHE A 249 3.01 4.28 -13.74
CA PHE A 249 1.73 3.91 -14.36
C PHE A 249 0.80 3.24 -13.37
N ALA A 250 1.32 2.36 -12.51
CA ALA A 250 0.49 1.60 -11.58
C ALA A 250 -0.31 2.50 -10.63
N SER A 251 0.30 3.58 -10.12
CA SER A 251 -0.43 4.55 -9.30
C SER A 251 -1.56 5.26 -10.04
N HIS A 252 -1.44 5.44 -11.36
CA HIS A 252 -2.51 5.99 -12.19
C HIS A 252 -3.59 4.95 -12.50
N LEU A 253 -3.18 3.76 -12.96
CA LEU A 253 -4.06 2.66 -13.38
C LEU A 253 -4.90 2.09 -12.24
N CYS A 254 -4.33 1.99 -11.03
CA CYS A 254 -5.04 1.52 -9.85
C CYS A 254 -5.82 2.63 -9.13
N GLY A 255 -5.83 3.86 -9.65
CA GLY A 255 -6.52 4.99 -9.03
C GLY A 255 -5.98 5.31 -7.62
N HIS A 256 -4.68 5.17 -7.41
CA HIS A 256 -4.08 5.45 -6.10
C HIS A 256 -4.18 6.94 -5.77
N GLU A 257 -4.76 7.21 -4.60
CA GLU A 257 -4.76 8.49 -3.91
C GLU A 257 -3.69 8.49 -2.81
N GLU A 258 -3.48 9.65 -2.18
CA GLU A 258 -2.58 9.78 -1.03
C GLU A 258 -2.99 8.77 0.07
N PRO A 259 -2.07 7.90 0.55
CA PRO A 259 -2.40 6.91 1.57
C PRO A 259 -2.92 7.57 2.85
N GLY A 260 -4.13 7.19 3.29
CA GLY A 260 -4.70 7.69 4.54
C GLY A 260 -4.06 7.09 5.79
N ASN A 261 -3.44 5.91 5.67
CA ASN A 261 -2.74 5.20 6.73
C ASN A 261 -1.64 4.26 6.18
N TYR A 262 -0.87 3.65 7.08
CA TYR A 262 0.24 2.77 6.70
C TYR A 262 -0.21 1.48 5.98
N ALA A 263 -1.38 0.93 6.29
CA ALA A 263 -1.92 -0.25 5.62
C ALA A 263 -2.29 0.04 4.16
N ASP A 264 -2.89 1.20 3.89
CA ASP A 264 -3.17 1.67 2.53
C ASP A 264 -1.87 1.84 1.74
N PHE A 265 -0.83 2.43 2.34
CA PHE A 265 0.49 2.56 1.71
C PHE A 265 1.09 1.19 1.33
N LEU A 266 1.03 0.20 2.23
CA LEU A 266 1.54 -1.13 1.95
C LEU A 266 0.73 -1.83 0.84
N ARG A 267 -0.61 -1.71 0.86
CA ARG A 267 -1.48 -2.26 -0.18
C ARG A 267 -1.13 -1.67 -1.54
N GLN A 268 -1.10 -0.34 -1.65
CA GLN A 268 -0.72 0.36 -2.88
C GLN A 268 0.67 -0.07 -3.37
N ARG A 269 1.62 -0.27 -2.45
CA ARG A 269 2.96 -0.75 -2.79
C ARG A 269 2.95 -2.18 -3.32
N VAL A 270 2.13 -3.08 -2.79
CA VAL A 270 1.99 -4.45 -3.31
C VAL A 270 1.34 -4.43 -4.69
N GLU A 271 0.23 -3.70 -4.86
CA GLU A 271 -0.46 -3.55 -6.14
C GLU A 271 0.48 -2.99 -7.22
N THR A 272 1.25 -1.95 -6.90
CA THR A 272 2.23 -1.34 -7.82
C THR A 272 3.31 -2.33 -8.24
N ASN A 273 3.87 -3.09 -7.30
CA ASN A 273 4.91 -4.08 -7.63
C ASN A 273 4.33 -5.26 -8.42
N TYR A 274 3.13 -5.72 -8.07
CA TYR A 274 2.43 -6.79 -8.77
C TYR A 274 2.14 -6.39 -10.21
N LEU A 275 1.50 -5.23 -10.42
CA LEU A 275 1.14 -4.74 -11.74
C LEU A 275 2.38 -4.50 -12.60
N THR A 276 3.45 -3.94 -12.03
CA THR A 276 4.74 -3.78 -12.74
C THR A 276 5.28 -5.13 -13.22
N ALA A 277 5.29 -6.15 -12.35
CA ALA A 277 5.73 -7.50 -12.72
C ALA A 277 4.79 -8.16 -13.74
N ALA A 278 3.47 -7.94 -13.63
CA ALA A 278 2.47 -8.47 -14.56
C ALA A 278 2.59 -7.85 -15.96
N ILE A 279 2.95 -6.58 -16.06
CA ILE A 279 3.24 -5.93 -17.34
C ILE A 279 4.54 -6.49 -17.94
N LEU A 280 5.61 -6.59 -17.15
CA LEU A 280 6.92 -7.08 -17.64
C LEU A 280 6.91 -8.57 -18.02
N LEU A 281 6.13 -9.38 -17.30
CA LEU A 281 5.96 -10.82 -17.52
C LEU A 281 4.46 -11.13 -17.66
N PRO A 282 3.87 -10.86 -18.85
CA PRO A 282 2.45 -11.05 -19.10
C PRO A 282 2.00 -12.45 -18.73
N GLU A 283 0.88 -12.57 -18.01
CA GLU A 283 0.38 -13.83 -17.45
C GLU A 283 0.34 -14.96 -18.49
N ARG A 284 -0.29 -14.70 -19.64
CA ARG A 284 -0.43 -15.68 -20.73
C ARG A 284 0.93 -16.25 -21.16
N ASP A 285 1.91 -15.39 -21.37
CA ASP A 285 3.22 -15.75 -21.88
C ASP A 285 4.08 -16.42 -20.81
N ALA A 286 4.06 -15.90 -19.58
CA ALA A 286 4.78 -16.48 -18.45
C ALA A 286 4.23 -17.87 -18.07
N VAL A 287 2.90 -18.04 -18.04
CA VAL A 287 2.24 -19.34 -17.78
C VAL A 287 2.57 -20.34 -18.89
N ARG A 288 2.60 -19.92 -20.16
CA ARG A 288 3.01 -20.80 -21.27
C ARG A 288 4.45 -21.29 -21.09
N VAL A 289 5.41 -20.38 -20.85
CA VAL A 289 6.83 -20.72 -20.63
C VAL A 289 6.99 -21.64 -19.43
N LEU A 290 6.34 -21.35 -18.30
CA LEU A 290 6.40 -22.17 -17.10
C LEU A 290 5.70 -23.53 -17.28
N GLY A 291 4.61 -23.59 -18.03
CA GLY A 291 3.90 -24.82 -18.36
C GLY A 291 4.75 -25.77 -19.20
N GLU A 292 5.40 -25.25 -20.25
CA GLU A 292 6.37 -26.00 -21.06
C GLU A 292 7.55 -26.48 -20.19
N ALA A 293 8.10 -25.62 -19.33
CA ALA A 293 9.17 -25.98 -18.42
C ALA A 293 8.75 -27.07 -17.40
N LYS A 294 7.50 -27.02 -16.92
CA LYS A 294 6.94 -28.03 -16.01
C LYS A 294 6.81 -29.38 -16.70
N GLN A 295 6.29 -29.43 -17.92
CA GLN A 295 6.19 -30.67 -18.70
C GLN A 295 7.56 -31.33 -18.88
N LEU A 296 8.59 -30.51 -19.12
CA LEU A 296 9.98 -30.94 -19.28
C LEU A 296 10.74 -31.09 -17.95
N ARG A 297 10.06 -30.92 -16.80
CA ARG A 297 10.64 -31.04 -15.45
C ARG A 297 11.91 -30.17 -15.26
N ARG A 298 11.86 -28.93 -15.73
CA ARG A 298 13.00 -28.01 -15.76
C ARG A 298 12.65 -26.57 -15.38
N ILE A 299 11.63 -26.36 -14.54
CA ILE A 299 11.29 -25.01 -14.04
C ILE A 299 12.55 -24.39 -13.41
N SER A 300 12.90 -23.18 -13.86
CA SER A 300 14.07 -22.41 -13.42
C SER A 300 13.72 -20.93 -13.39
N MET A 301 14.12 -20.23 -12.34
CA MET A 301 13.90 -18.78 -12.24
C MET A 301 14.84 -18.02 -13.16
N GLU A 302 16.03 -18.55 -13.48
CA GLU A 302 16.92 -17.92 -14.46
C GLU A 302 16.37 -18.03 -15.87
N ASP A 303 15.81 -19.18 -16.26
CA ASP A 303 15.16 -19.33 -17.57
C ASP A 303 14.01 -18.33 -17.71
N LEU A 304 13.22 -18.12 -16.64
CA LEU A 304 12.15 -17.11 -16.62
C LEU A 304 12.71 -15.69 -16.69
N ARG A 305 13.77 -15.39 -15.91
CA ARG A 305 14.47 -14.11 -15.93
C ARG A 305 14.97 -13.77 -17.33
N ASP A 306 15.63 -14.73 -17.98
CA ASP A 306 16.27 -14.55 -19.28
C ASP A 306 15.24 -14.46 -20.39
N ALA A 307 14.15 -15.25 -20.32
CA ALA A 307 13.06 -15.23 -21.30
C ALA A 307 12.32 -13.87 -21.37
N PHE A 308 12.27 -13.12 -20.26
CA PHE A 308 11.59 -11.82 -20.19
C PHE A 308 12.56 -10.63 -19.97
N ALA A 309 13.87 -10.91 -19.93
CA ALA A 309 14.93 -9.93 -19.69
C ALA A 309 14.72 -9.07 -18.43
N VAL A 310 14.30 -9.68 -17.31
CA VAL A 310 14.06 -8.98 -16.03
C VAL A 310 15.14 -9.29 -14.99
N SER A 311 15.06 -8.72 -13.77
CA SER A 311 15.92 -9.14 -12.67
C SER A 311 15.50 -10.50 -12.10
N TYR A 312 16.42 -11.15 -11.36
CA TYR A 312 16.09 -12.42 -10.69
C TYR A 312 15.01 -12.21 -9.61
N GLU A 313 15.07 -11.10 -8.85
CA GLU A 313 13.99 -10.71 -7.92
C GLU A 313 12.63 -10.59 -8.61
N THR A 314 12.53 -9.91 -9.76
CA THR A 314 11.26 -9.75 -10.47
C THR A 314 10.73 -11.09 -10.99
N ALA A 315 11.60 -11.93 -11.56
CA ALA A 315 11.21 -13.27 -12.02
C ALA A 315 10.74 -14.16 -10.86
N ALA A 316 11.43 -14.13 -9.71
CA ALA A 316 11.07 -14.88 -8.52
C ALA A 316 9.72 -14.44 -7.95
N HIS A 317 9.49 -13.13 -7.81
CA HIS A 317 8.19 -12.60 -7.38
C HIS A 317 7.07 -12.94 -8.36
N ARG A 318 7.30 -12.78 -9.67
CA ARG A 318 6.28 -13.13 -10.66
C ARG A 318 5.95 -14.62 -10.61
N PHE A 319 6.95 -15.48 -10.43
CA PHE A 319 6.72 -16.90 -10.27
C PHE A 319 5.78 -17.18 -9.09
N THR A 320 5.95 -16.51 -7.93
CA THR A 320 5.03 -16.70 -6.81
C THR A 320 3.62 -16.17 -7.04
N ASN A 321 3.39 -15.33 -8.06
CA ASN A 321 2.04 -14.91 -8.44
C ASN A 321 1.32 -15.94 -9.33
N LEU A 322 2.07 -16.80 -10.01
CA LEU A 322 1.54 -17.71 -11.02
C LEU A 322 1.61 -19.19 -10.60
N ALA A 323 2.56 -19.55 -9.73
CA ALA A 323 2.89 -20.94 -9.43
C ALA A 323 1.71 -21.73 -8.84
N THR A 324 1.04 -21.20 -7.81
CA THR A 324 -0.05 -21.92 -7.18
C THR A 324 -1.29 -21.95 -8.07
N ARG A 325 -1.70 -20.78 -8.58
CA ARG A 325 -2.93 -20.66 -9.38
C ARG A 325 -2.89 -21.45 -10.69
N HIS A 326 -1.78 -21.37 -11.44
CA HIS A 326 -1.70 -21.92 -12.80
C HIS A 326 -0.93 -23.24 -12.88
N LEU A 327 0.01 -23.47 -11.96
CA LEU A 327 0.82 -24.69 -11.95
C LEU A 327 0.43 -25.63 -10.79
N GLY A 328 -0.43 -25.23 -9.86
CA GLY A 328 -0.75 -26.06 -8.68
C GLY A 328 0.48 -26.37 -7.83
N LEU A 329 1.44 -25.43 -7.78
CA LEU A 329 2.67 -25.55 -7.03
C LEU A 329 2.62 -24.54 -5.87
N PRO A 330 2.42 -24.99 -4.62
CA PRO A 330 2.58 -24.10 -3.47
C PRO A 330 4.07 -23.76 -3.32
N VAL A 331 4.35 -22.52 -2.94
CA VAL A 331 5.71 -21.96 -2.91
C VAL A 331 5.94 -21.10 -1.67
N HIS A 332 7.20 -20.83 -1.38
CA HIS A 332 7.62 -19.72 -0.55
C HIS A 332 8.70 -18.89 -1.23
N PHE A 333 8.78 -17.63 -0.83
CA PHE A 333 9.75 -16.66 -1.27
C PHE A 333 10.36 -15.98 -0.05
N MET A 334 11.67 -15.70 -0.12
CA MET A 334 12.34 -14.89 0.87
C MET A 334 13.43 -14.03 0.24
N LYS A 335 13.54 -12.81 0.75
CA LYS A 335 14.67 -11.91 0.49
C LYS A 335 15.39 -11.64 1.81
N VAL A 336 16.67 -11.98 1.87
CA VAL A 336 17.46 -11.96 3.10
C VAL A 336 18.74 -11.15 2.89
N HIS A 337 19.07 -10.28 3.82
CA HIS A 337 20.34 -9.53 3.83
C HIS A 337 21.50 -10.43 4.30
N GLU A 338 22.76 -10.13 3.96
CA GLU A 338 23.94 -10.89 4.40
C GLU A 338 24.06 -11.07 5.94
N SER A 339 23.49 -10.15 6.73
CA SER A 339 23.36 -10.29 8.19
C SER A 339 22.47 -11.47 8.61
N GLY A 340 21.62 -11.93 7.71
CA GLY A 340 20.58 -12.92 7.92
C GLY A 340 19.21 -12.35 8.27
N THR A 341 19.03 -11.03 8.19
CA THR A 341 17.75 -10.37 8.42
C THR A 341 16.81 -10.58 7.24
N ILE A 342 15.60 -11.06 7.49
CA ILE A 342 14.55 -11.18 6.49
C ILE A 342 14.02 -9.79 6.15
N ILE A 343 14.04 -9.44 4.86
CA ILE A 343 13.58 -8.15 4.34
C ILE A 343 12.19 -8.28 3.72
N LYS A 344 11.92 -9.40 3.06
CA LYS A 344 10.62 -9.76 2.50
C LYS A 344 10.42 -11.26 2.62
N ALA A 345 9.19 -11.69 2.89
CA ALA A 345 8.82 -13.10 2.89
C ALA A 345 7.38 -13.29 2.38
N TYR A 346 7.14 -14.41 1.73
CA TYR A 346 5.81 -14.87 1.32
C TYR A 346 5.78 -16.40 1.32
N GLU A 347 4.65 -17.00 1.68
CA GLU A 347 4.46 -18.44 1.72
C GLU A 347 2.99 -18.86 1.60
N ASN A 348 2.77 -19.94 0.86
CA ASN A 348 1.53 -20.74 0.86
C ASN A 348 1.80 -22.25 0.83
N ASP A 349 3.01 -22.69 1.19
CA ASP A 349 3.44 -24.08 1.13
C ASP A 349 3.65 -24.77 2.48
N GLY A 350 3.33 -24.08 3.56
CA GLY A 350 3.44 -24.60 4.93
C GLY A 350 4.83 -24.48 5.54
N VAL A 351 5.78 -23.79 4.89
CA VAL A 351 7.04 -23.43 5.55
C VAL A 351 6.76 -22.48 6.73
N THR A 352 7.46 -22.69 7.85
CA THR A 352 7.34 -21.81 9.02
C THR A 352 8.52 -20.86 9.04
N PHE A 353 8.26 -19.58 8.71
CA PHE A 353 9.28 -18.56 8.85
C PHE A 353 9.56 -18.21 10.31
N PRO A 354 10.81 -17.87 10.63
CA PRO A 354 11.15 -17.19 11.88
C PRO A 354 10.34 -15.89 12.05
N SER A 355 9.62 -15.78 13.16
CA SER A 355 8.88 -14.57 13.51
C SER A 355 9.26 -14.05 14.90
N ASP A 356 8.95 -12.78 15.16
CA ASP A 356 8.98 -12.20 16.50
C ASP A 356 7.76 -12.64 17.33
N VAL A 357 7.67 -12.14 18.57
CA VAL A 357 6.59 -12.45 19.53
C VAL A 357 5.22 -11.99 19.01
N LEU A 358 5.18 -11.04 18.08
CA LEU A 358 3.98 -10.50 17.45
C LEU A 358 3.66 -11.18 16.11
N GLY A 359 4.44 -12.19 15.70
CA GLY A 359 4.25 -12.91 14.44
C GLY A 359 4.80 -12.19 13.20
N ALA A 360 5.58 -11.11 13.37
CA ALA A 360 6.24 -10.41 12.28
C ALA A 360 7.48 -11.18 11.81
N VAL A 361 7.56 -11.43 10.50
CA VAL A 361 8.65 -12.19 9.88
C VAL A 361 9.77 -11.25 9.44
N GLU A 362 9.40 -10.09 8.90
CA GLU A 362 10.33 -9.04 8.50
C GLU A 362 11.14 -8.53 9.72
N GLY A 363 12.45 -8.40 9.56
CA GLY A 363 13.37 -8.05 10.64
C GLY A 363 13.88 -9.25 11.45
N SER A 364 13.23 -10.41 11.37
CA SER A 364 13.69 -11.63 12.05
C SER A 364 14.91 -12.23 11.36
N LEU A 365 15.73 -12.96 12.13
CA LEU A 365 16.88 -13.69 11.60
C LEU A 365 16.45 -15.05 11.06
N VAL A 366 16.75 -15.29 9.78
CA VAL A 366 16.57 -16.62 9.17
C VAL A 366 17.63 -17.60 9.68
N CYS A 367 17.28 -18.88 9.75
CA CYS A 367 18.18 -19.94 10.20
C CYS A 367 19.45 -20.01 9.35
N ARG A 368 20.61 -20.16 9.99
CA ARG A 368 21.92 -20.26 9.33
C ARG A 368 22.02 -21.43 8.34
N ASN A 369 21.22 -22.47 8.54
CA ASN A 369 21.24 -23.68 7.72
C ASN A 369 20.30 -23.60 6.51
N TRP A 370 19.49 -22.54 6.37
CA TRP A 370 18.60 -22.38 5.22
C TRP A 370 19.36 -21.89 3.99
N THR A 371 18.86 -22.25 2.80
CA THR A 371 19.43 -21.87 1.49
C THR A 371 19.67 -20.36 1.36
N ALA A 372 18.81 -19.53 1.95
CA ALA A 372 18.95 -18.07 1.94
C ALA A 372 20.15 -17.55 2.75
N ARG A 373 20.73 -18.37 3.63
CA ARG A 373 21.95 -18.05 4.40
C ARG A 373 23.18 -18.73 3.85
N THR A 374 23.09 -20.02 3.56
CA THR A 374 24.23 -20.82 3.10
C THR A 374 24.78 -20.32 1.77
N VAL A 375 23.94 -19.71 0.92
CA VAL A 375 24.37 -19.15 -0.37
C VAL A 375 25.49 -18.10 -0.22
N PHE A 376 25.56 -17.37 0.89
CA PHE A 376 26.61 -16.36 1.11
C PHE A 376 28.00 -16.97 1.35
N ASP A 377 28.05 -18.23 1.77
CA ASP A 377 29.31 -18.96 2.00
C ASP A 377 29.83 -19.65 0.72
N VAL A 378 29.10 -19.55 -0.39
CA VAL A 378 29.44 -20.19 -1.67
C VAL A 378 30.32 -19.27 -2.51
N GLU A 379 31.43 -19.82 -3.03
CA GLU A 379 32.36 -19.08 -3.89
C GLU A 379 31.79 -18.81 -5.29
N ASP A 380 31.07 -19.78 -5.87
CA ASP A 380 30.37 -19.59 -7.14
C ASP A 380 29.14 -18.68 -6.95
N ARG A 381 29.23 -17.48 -7.50
CA ARG A 381 28.16 -16.47 -7.48
C ARG A 381 27.42 -16.34 -8.81
N PHE A 382 27.80 -17.12 -9.82
CA PHE A 382 27.19 -17.09 -11.14
C PHE A 382 25.94 -18.00 -11.20
N SER A 383 26.12 -19.25 -10.76
CA SER A 383 25.08 -20.26 -10.72
C SER A 383 24.14 -20.04 -9.53
N PRO A 384 22.85 -20.38 -9.62
CA PRO A 384 22.00 -20.44 -8.44
C PRO A 384 22.45 -21.55 -7.50
N TRP A 385 22.27 -21.32 -6.21
CA TRP A 385 22.48 -22.31 -5.18
C TRP A 385 21.21 -23.11 -4.91
N TYR A 386 21.29 -24.42 -5.04
CA TYR A 386 20.18 -25.34 -4.79
C TYR A 386 20.45 -26.17 -3.55
N GLN A 387 19.49 -26.25 -2.63
CA GLN A 387 19.67 -27.00 -1.40
C GLN A 387 18.34 -27.52 -0.85
N TYR A 388 18.39 -28.74 -0.32
CA TYR A 388 17.34 -29.32 0.51
C TYR A 388 17.54 -28.91 1.97
N THR A 389 16.47 -28.48 2.63
CA THR A 389 16.47 -28.21 4.07
C THR A 389 15.39 -29.07 4.72
N ASP A 390 15.81 -29.97 5.61
CA ASP A 390 14.91 -30.77 6.43
C ASP A 390 14.49 -29.97 7.67
N MET A 391 13.19 -29.85 7.89
CA MET A 391 12.59 -29.20 9.05
C MET A 391 11.57 -30.14 9.71
N ASP A 392 11.17 -29.82 10.93
CA ASP A 392 10.10 -30.57 11.64
C ASP A 392 8.77 -30.55 10.88
N THR A 393 8.51 -29.48 10.10
CA THR A 393 7.31 -29.32 9.27
C THR A 393 7.40 -30.02 7.91
N GLY A 394 8.58 -30.51 7.52
CA GLY A 394 8.82 -31.20 6.25
C GLY A 394 10.15 -30.84 5.60
N THR A 395 10.44 -31.50 4.48
CA THR A 395 11.60 -31.20 3.65
C THR A 395 11.24 -30.20 2.56
N PHE A 396 12.01 -29.12 2.46
CA PHE A 396 11.87 -28.09 1.45
C PHE A 396 13.09 -28.03 0.55
N TRP A 397 12.89 -27.78 -0.73
CA TRP A 397 13.96 -27.46 -1.67
C TRP A 397 13.86 -26.00 -2.04
N CYS A 398 14.99 -25.29 -2.02
CA CYS A 398 15.05 -23.89 -2.42
C CYS A 398 16.17 -23.66 -3.43
N THR A 399 15.92 -22.72 -4.34
CA THR A 399 16.93 -22.08 -5.19
C THR A 399 17.19 -20.68 -4.67
N SER A 400 18.46 -20.24 -4.64
CA SER A 400 18.86 -18.93 -4.14
C SER A 400 19.93 -18.30 -5.00
N ARG A 401 19.88 -16.97 -5.15
CA ARG A 401 20.88 -16.17 -5.85
C ARG A 401 21.21 -14.91 -5.07
N ILE A 402 22.48 -14.50 -5.09
CA ILE A 402 22.93 -13.24 -4.50
C ILE A 402 22.74 -12.09 -5.50
N GLU A 403 22.14 -11.00 -5.02
CA GLU A 403 22.06 -9.71 -5.69
C GLU A 403 22.77 -8.63 -4.86
N LYS A 404 23.37 -7.66 -5.53
CA LYS A 404 24.06 -6.53 -4.88
C LYS A 404 23.16 -5.29 -4.89
N ALA A 405 23.04 -4.62 -3.75
CA ALA A 405 22.40 -3.30 -3.66
C ALA A 405 23.29 -2.32 -2.86
N LYS A 406 22.86 -1.05 -2.78
CA LYS A 406 23.62 0.02 -2.09
C LYS A 406 23.93 -0.29 -0.63
N GLU A 407 23.04 -1.04 0.03
CA GLU A 407 23.06 -1.34 1.47
C GLU A 407 23.79 -2.65 1.82
N GLY A 408 24.19 -3.46 0.82
CA GLY A 408 24.85 -4.75 1.04
C GLY A 408 24.48 -5.82 0.01
N GLU A 409 24.87 -7.06 0.32
CA GLU A 409 24.49 -8.24 -0.45
C GLU A 409 23.16 -8.83 0.07
N TYR A 410 22.30 -9.24 -0.85
CA TYR A 410 21.01 -9.84 -0.55
C TYR A 410 20.89 -11.17 -1.27
N SER A 411 20.33 -12.17 -0.61
CA SER A 411 19.90 -13.40 -1.25
C SER A 411 18.40 -13.31 -1.56
N VAL A 412 18.04 -13.76 -2.76
CA VAL A 412 16.67 -13.94 -3.20
C VAL A 412 16.45 -15.43 -3.38
N SER A 413 15.53 -16.01 -2.62
CA SER A 413 15.26 -17.44 -2.64
C SER A 413 13.79 -17.75 -2.92
N VAL A 414 13.57 -18.79 -3.71
CA VAL A 414 12.26 -19.41 -3.93
C VAL A 414 12.37 -20.87 -3.54
N GLY A 415 11.38 -21.41 -2.86
CA GLY A 415 11.34 -22.83 -2.54
C GLY A 415 9.96 -23.45 -2.63
N VAL A 416 9.97 -24.78 -2.58
CA VAL A 416 8.79 -25.63 -2.65
C VAL A 416 8.94 -26.85 -1.71
N PRO A 417 7.83 -27.48 -1.31
CA PRO A 417 7.87 -28.75 -0.59
C PRO A 417 8.46 -29.86 -1.45
N PHE A 418 9.08 -30.85 -0.79
CA PHE A 418 9.74 -31.99 -1.45
C PHE A 418 8.88 -32.68 -2.54
N ALA A 419 7.57 -32.80 -2.33
CA ALA A 419 6.64 -33.43 -3.27
C ALA A 419 6.60 -32.75 -4.66
N HIS A 420 6.96 -31.47 -4.74
CA HIS A 420 6.90 -30.65 -5.96
C HIS A 420 8.25 -30.49 -6.66
N VAL A 421 9.35 -30.95 -6.03
CA VAL A 421 10.72 -30.73 -6.52
C VAL A 421 11.00 -31.41 -7.86
N LYS A 422 10.28 -32.49 -8.18
CA LYS A 422 10.37 -33.21 -9.45
C LYS A 422 10.17 -32.33 -10.69
N TRP A 423 9.57 -31.15 -10.55
CA TRP A 423 9.31 -30.21 -11.65
C TRP A 423 10.45 -29.21 -11.90
N PHE A 424 11.43 -29.10 -11.00
CA PHE A 424 12.46 -28.08 -11.02
C PHE A 424 13.79 -28.58 -11.55
N ARG A 425 14.56 -27.66 -12.15
CA ARG A 425 16.00 -27.83 -12.42
C ARG A 425 16.76 -27.73 -11.09
N GLY A 426 17.92 -28.41 -10.98
CA GLY A 426 18.72 -28.38 -9.75
C GLY A 426 18.24 -29.32 -8.64
N ARG A 427 17.22 -30.15 -8.92
CA ARG A 427 16.72 -31.18 -7.98
C ARG A 427 17.75 -32.25 -7.62
N GLU A 428 18.73 -32.51 -8.47
CA GLU A 428 19.78 -33.53 -8.22
C GLU A 428 20.89 -32.99 -7.29
N THR A 429 20.69 -31.81 -6.68
CA THR A 429 21.68 -31.20 -5.79
C THR A 429 22.04 -32.13 -4.62
N PRO A 430 23.34 -32.34 -4.35
CA PRO A 430 23.79 -33.11 -3.19
C PRO A 430 23.69 -32.28 -1.89
N HIS A 431 23.43 -30.98 -1.99
CA HIS A 431 23.43 -30.08 -0.85
C HIS A 431 22.16 -30.26 -0.03
N ARG A 432 22.34 -30.72 1.21
CA ARG A 432 21.27 -30.94 2.16
C ARG A 432 21.69 -30.48 3.55
N SER A 433 20.80 -29.78 4.23
CA SER A 433 20.98 -29.33 5.60
C SER A 433 19.76 -29.69 6.44
N THR A 434 19.93 -29.65 7.76
CA THR A 434 18.83 -29.84 8.72
C THR A 434 18.67 -28.57 9.53
N SER A 435 17.43 -28.13 9.73
CA SER A 435 17.07 -26.97 10.52
C SER A 435 16.03 -27.36 11.55
N ASN A 436 16.40 -27.21 12.82
CA ASN A 436 15.49 -27.41 13.95
C ASN A 436 14.93 -26.06 14.44
N CYS A 437 15.04 -24.99 13.65
CA CYS A 437 14.42 -23.71 14.01
C CYS A 437 12.89 -23.86 14.03
N PRO A 438 12.18 -23.29 15.03
CA PRO A 438 12.59 -22.17 15.87
C PRO A 438 13.36 -22.50 17.18
N ASP A 439 13.77 -23.74 17.44
CA ASP A 439 14.60 -24.08 18.61
C ASP A 439 15.86 -23.19 18.64
N GLU A 440 16.06 -22.46 19.75
CA GLU A 440 17.18 -21.55 19.91
C GLU A 440 18.54 -22.25 19.79
N ARG A 441 18.61 -23.54 20.17
CA ARG A 441 19.83 -24.36 20.08
C ARG A 441 20.24 -24.66 18.64
N CYS A 442 19.35 -24.49 17.67
CA CYS A 442 19.66 -24.77 16.27
C CYS A 442 20.74 -23.83 15.73
N CYS A 443 20.56 -22.52 15.88
CA CYS A 443 21.52 -21.53 15.39
C CYS A 443 21.43 -20.14 16.04
N ARG A 444 20.56 -19.95 17.05
CA ARG A 444 20.36 -18.65 17.72
C ARG A 444 21.19 -18.53 19.00
N ARG A 445 21.47 -19.65 19.66
CA ARG A 445 22.34 -19.75 20.82
C ARG A 445 23.67 -20.39 20.45
N ALA A 446 24.77 -19.83 20.95
CA ALA A 446 26.08 -20.45 20.82
C ALA A 446 26.10 -21.82 21.53
N SER A 447 26.90 -22.75 21.00
CA SER A 447 27.07 -24.06 21.65
C SER A 447 27.71 -23.89 23.04
N PRO A 448 27.46 -24.80 24.01
CA PRO A 448 28.05 -24.71 25.35
C PRO A 448 29.58 -24.55 25.34
N ALA A 449 30.27 -25.25 24.44
CA ALA A 449 31.72 -25.15 24.27
C ALA A 449 32.19 -23.77 23.75
N LEU A 450 31.41 -23.13 22.87
CA LEU A 450 31.71 -21.77 22.39
C LEU A 450 31.41 -20.73 23.46
N ALA A 451 30.30 -20.89 24.19
CA ALA A 451 29.92 -20.02 25.29
C ALA A 451 30.98 -20.08 26.42
N GLU A 452 31.35 -21.26 26.89
CA GLU A 452 32.39 -21.42 27.92
C GLU A 452 33.73 -20.77 27.53
N ARG A 453 34.08 -20.83 26.24
CA ARG A 453 35.33 -20.26 25.73
C ARG A 453 35.32 -18.73 25.67
N TRP A 454 34.20 -18.10 25.32
CA TRP A 454 34.15 -16.69 24.91
C TRP A 454 33.19 -15.81 25.70
N GLU A 455 32.24 -16.38 26.45
CA GLU A 455 31.30 -15.63 27.28
C GLU A 455 32.05 -14.85 28.37
N GLY A 456 31.73 -13.56 28.52
CA GLY A 456 32.46 -12.63 29.40
C GLY A 456 33.88 -12.27 28.95
N LYS A 457 34.40 -12.87 27.86
CA LYS A 457 35.75 -12.63 27.30
C LYS A 457 35.73 -11.96 25.93
N ALA A 458 34.55 -11.77 25.35
CA ALA A 458 34.34 -11.08 24.07
C ALA A 458 33.54 -9.80 24.31
N TRP A 459 34.04 -8.68 23.80
CA TRP A 459 33.32 -7.39 23.80
C TRP A 459 33.05 -6.96 22.35
N PRO A 460 31.85 -7.22 21.81
CA PRO A 460 31.52 -6.81 20.46
C PRO A 460 31.29 -5.30 20.42
N ALA A 461 32.09 -4.58 19.62
CA ALA A 461 31.78 -3.20 19.23
C ALA A 461 30.73 -3.26 18.11
N ALA A 462 29.47 -2.95 18.44
CA ALA A 462 28.39 -2.97 17.46
C ALA A 462 28.60 -1.89 16.39
N ARG A 463 28.40 -2.26 15.12
CA ARG A 463 28.22 -1.26 14.06
C ARG A 463 26.80 -0.72 14.18
N THR A 464 26.65 0.58 14.41
CA THR A 464 25.34 1.24 14.44
C THR A 464 24.82 1.34 13.00
N PRO A 465 23.71 0.69 12.63
CA PRO A 465 23.09 0.87 11.32
C PRO A 465 22.70 2.34 11.15
N THR A 466 23.02 2.94 10.00
CA THR A 466 22.70 4.34 9.69
C THR A 466 21.19 4.63 9.82
N SER A 467 20.35 3.61 9.62
CA SER A 467 18.89 3.66 9.74
C SER A 467 18.35 3.73 11.19
N LEU A 468 19.17 3.44 12.21
CA LEU A 468 18.76 3.56 13.62
C LEU A 468 18.90 4.99 14.16
N LEU A 469 19.69 5.84 13.48
CA LEU A 469 19.93 7.24 13.85
C LEU A 469 19.25 8.24 12.91
N ALA A 470 18.96 7.84 11.67
CA ALA A 470 18.17 8.65 10.76
C ALA A 470 16.68 8.46 11.07
N ALA A 471 16.08 9.42 11.76
CA ALA A 471 14.64 9.61 11.65
C ALA A 471 14.32 9.71 10.15
N LEU A 472 13.40 8.87 9.66
CA LEU A 472 12.91 9.00 8.29
C LEU A 472 12.44 10.46 8.08
N PRO A 473 12.78 11.11 6.94
CA PRO A 473 12.23 12.40 6.60
C PRO A 473 10.71 12.42 6.84
N THR A 474 10.26 13.43 7.58
CA THR A 474 8.88 13.59 8.05
C THR A 474 8.03 14.19 6.93
N GLY A 475 6.96 13.49 6.55
CA GLY A 475 6.03 13.88 5.48
C GLY A 475 4.87 12.90 5.39
N SER A 476 3.87 13.18 4.55
CA SER A 476 2.72 12.29 4.36
C SER A 476 3.08 10.96 3.69
N PHE A 477 4.24 10.89 3.03
CA PHE A 477 4.88 9.66 2.58
C PHE A 477 6.15 9.38 3.41
N PRO A 478 6.27 8.20 4.07
CA PRO A 478 7.46 7.88 4.86
C PRO A 478 8.76 7.97 4.05
N GLY A 479 9.64 8.90 4.41
CA GLY A 479 10.95 9.07 3.79
C GLY A 479 11.00 9.92 2.51
N VAL A 480 9.92 10.65 2.19
CA VAL A 480 9.87 11.60 1.07
C VAL A 480 9.63 13.01 1.61
N ASP A 481 10.46 13.97 1.19
CA ASP A 481 10.27 15.40 1.51
C ASP A 481 9.30 16.03 0.49
N SER A 482 8.09 16.35 0.93
CA SER A 482 7.06 16.93 0.07
C SER A 482 7.43 18.33 -0.44
N VAL A 483 8.23 19.11 0.30
CA VAL A 483 8.64 20.45 -0.12
C VAL A 483 9.61 20.35 -1.30
N GLU A 484 10.61 19.45 -1.18
CA GLU A 484 11.55 19.15 -2.25
C GLU A 484 10.82 18.70 -3.53
N VAL A 485 9.79 17.86 -3.39
CA VAL A 485 8.96 17.39 -4.52
C VAL A 485 8.17 18.52 -5.17
N TYR A 486 7.56 19.42 -4.38
CA TYR A 486 6.76 20.51 -4.92
C TYR A 486 7.62 21.60 -5.57
N GLU A 487 8.77 21.95 -5.00
CA GLU A 487 9.73 22.88 -5.59
C GLU A 487 10.31 22.33 -6.90
N PHE A 488 10.58 21.03 -6.95
CA PHE A 488 10.96 20.34 -8.18
C PHE A 488 9.88 20.44 -9.26
N LEU A 489 8.59 20.23 -8.92
CA LEU A 489 7.48 20.32 -9.86
C LEU A 489 7.29 21.75 -10.41
N GLU A 490 7.40 22.76 -9.56
CA GLU A 490 7.26 24.17 -9.96
C GLU A 490 8.39 24.60 -10.92
N SER A 491 9.63 24.21 -10.64
CA SER A 491 10.77 24.53 -11.51
C SER A 491 10.70 23.87 -12.89
N HIS A 492 10.00 22.75 -13.01
CA HIS A 492 9.85 21.96 -14.23
C HIS A 492 8.51 22.15 -14.96
N ALA A 493 7.63 23.01 -14.44
CA ALA A 493 6.38 23.36 -15.09
C ALA A 493 6.66 24.10 -16.42
N PRO A 494 5.93 23.81 -17.51
CA PRO A 494 6.07 24.56 -18.75
C PRO A 494 5.78 26.04 -18.49
N ARG A 495 6.68 26.93 -18.94
CA ARG A 495 6.41 28.37 -18.94
C ARG A 495 5.16 28.61 -19.81
N ALA A 496 4.17 29.30 -19.25
CA ALA A 496 3.04 29.78 -20.03
C ALA A 496 3.57 30.78 -21.06
N ASP A 497 3.37 30.48 -22.35
CA ASP A 497 3.61 31.41 -23.45
C ASP A 497 2.59 32.55 -23.45
#